data_AF-A0A4U5N9K7-F1
#
_entry.id   AF-A0A4U5N9K7-F1
#
_cell.length_a   1.000
_cell.length_b   1.000
_cell.length_c   1.000
_cell.angle_alpha   90.00
_cell.angle_beta   90.00
_cell.angle_gamma   90.00
#
_symmetry.space_group_name_H-M   'P 1'
#
loop_
_entity.id
_entity.type
_entity.pdbx_description
1 polymer ?
#
loop_
_entity_poly.entity_id
_entity_poly.type
_entity_poly.pdbx_seq_one_letter_code
_entity_poly.pdbx_strand_id
1 'polypeptide(L)'
;MIFVGGRLPEFTAEESKMLKGSYDFIGINYYTTYYAQNIDANYQSVGFMSDARASWTGERDGIPIGPQAGVKWLYIYPEGISRLLNYTKDQYGNPTIYITENGVDDVNSNASSLKEALNDPIREKSYKDHLKNVLRSINEHGVDVKGFFAWSLMDNYEWGSGYAVRFGLYYVDFKNDLKTIS
;
A
#
# COMPACT_ATOMS: atom_id res chain seq x y z
N MET A 1 -15.63 -23.74 12.60
CA MET A 1 -14.48 -22.99 13.13
C MET A 1 -14.87 -21.52 13.07
N ILE A 2 -15.08 -20.83 14.19
CA ILE A 2 -15.45 -19.40 14.15
C ILE A 2 -14.19 -18.61 14.50
N PHE A 3 -13.60 -17.94 13.50
CA PHE A 3 -12.30 -17.29 13.66
C PHE A 3 -12.36 -16.03 14.55
N VAL A 4 -13.46 -15.26 14.48
CA VAL A 4 -13.67 -14.07 15.33
C VAL A 4 -14.77 -14.27 16.39
N GLY A 5 -15.75 -15.14 16.12
CA GLY A 5 -16.84 -15.44 17.06
C GLY A 5 -17.85 -14.30 17.18
N GLY A 6 -18.60 -14.30 18.28
CA GLY A 6 -19.55 -13.22 18.61
C GLY A 6 -18.94 -11.85 18.91
N ARG A 7 -17.62 -11.68 18.74
CA ARG A 7 -16.96 -10.36 18.76
C ARG A 7 -17.17 -9.61 17.44
N LEU A 8 -17.46 -10.32 16.35
CA LEU A 8 -17.85 -9.71 15.09
C LEU A 8 -19.36 -9.44 15.15
N PRO A 9 -19.82 -8.18 15.07
CA PRO A 9 -21.24 -7.88 15.01
C PRO A 9 -21.89 -8.50 13.77
N GLU A 10 -23.16 -8.87 13.89
CA GLU A 10 -23.96 -9.35 12.77
C GLU A 10 -24.72 -8.18 12.14
N PHE A 11 -24.82 -8.19 10.82
CA PHE A 11 -25.72 -7.28 10.12
C PHE A 11 -27.14 -7.84 10.12
N THR A 12 -28.11 -6.97 10.41
CA THR A 12 -29.51 -7.24 10.10
C THR A 12 -29.72 -7.41 8.59
N ALA A 13 -30.90 -7.92 8.19
CA ALA A 13 -31.23 -8.07 6.78
C ALA A 13 -31.30 -6.70 6.08
N GLU A 14 -31.82 -5.70 6.78
CA GLU A 14 -31.93 -4.31 6.33
C GLU A 14 -30.55 -3.68 6.11
N GLU A 15 -29.63 -3.81 7.06
CA GLU A 15 -28.26 -3.31 6.94
C GLU A 15 -27.49 -4.02 5.82
N SER A 16 -27.65 -5.35 5.72
CA SER A 16 -27.03 -6.14 4.64
C SER A 16 -27.52 -5.67 3.26
N LYS A 17 -28.82 -5.39 3.13
CA LYS A 17 -29.41 -4.87 1.89
C LYS A 17 -28.92 -3.46 1.58
N MET A 18 -28.73 -2.63 2.61
CA MET A 18 -28.22 -1.26 2.45
C MET A 18 -26.75 -1.23 2.02
N LEU A 19 -25.90 -2.12 2.54
CA LEU A 19 -24.47 -2.17 2.26
C LEU A 19 -24.13 -2.86 0.94
N LYS A 20 -24.92 -3.86 0.53
CA LYS A 20 -24.60 -4.64 -0.67
C LYS A 20 -24.68 -3.77 -1.92
N GLY A 21 -23.53 -3.56 -2.56
CA GLY A 21 -23.42 -2.72 -3.76
C GLY A 21 -23.49 -1.23 -3.46
N SER A 22 -23.25 -0.80 -2.23
CA SER A 22 -23.26 0.62 -1.82
C SER A 22 -21.98 1.36 -2.26
N TYR A 23 -21.54 1.18 -3.50
CA TYR A 23 -20.38 1.83 -4.08
C TYR A 23 -20.53 1.98 -5.60
N ASP A 24 -20.03 3.08 -6.13
CA ASP A 24 -19.93 3.29 -7.59
C ASP A 24 -18.53 2.93 -8.12
N PHE A 25 -17.53 2.96 -7.24
CA PHE A 25 -16.14 2.60 -7.51
C PHE A 25 -15.44 2.18 -6.20
N ILE A 26 -14.24 1.59 -6.33
CA ILE A 26 -13.38 1.22 -5.20
C ILE A 26 -12.05 1.99 -5.31
N GLY A 27 -11.65 2.61 -4.20
CA GLY A 27 -10.30 3.13 -4.02
C GLY A 27 -9.36 2.07 -3.45
N ILE A 28 -8.19 1.88 -4.04
CA ILE A 28 -7.15 0.98 -3.53
C ILE A 28 -5.90 1.78 -3.21
N ASN A 29 -5.45 1.65 -1.96
CA ASN A 29 -4.14 2.13 -1.52
C ASN A 29 -3.17 0.94 -1.54
N TYR A 30 -2.14 0.98 -2.40
CA TYR A 30 -1.16 -0.09 -2.52
C TYR A 30 0.26 0.46 -2.33
N TYR A 31 1.01 -0.15 -1.41
CA TYR A 31 2.41 0.22 -1.13
C TYR A 31 3.37 -0.96 -1.20
N THR A 32 2.95 -2.13 -0.72
CA THR A 32 3.86 -3.28 -0.57
C THR A 32 3.10 -4.60 -0.59
N THR A 33 3.85 -5.69 -0.64
CA THR A 33 3.35 -7.07 -0.54
C THR A 33 4.18 -7.82 0.48
N TYR A 34 3.54 -8.73 1.20
CA TYR A 34 4.16 -9.59 2.18
C TYR A 34 3.92 -11.06 1.86
N TYR A 35 4.83 -11.93 2.27
CA TYR A 35 4.54 -13.36 2.39
C TYR A 35 3.65 -13.59 3.60
N ALA A 36 2.75 -14.56 3.52
CA ALA A 36 1.92 -15.01 4.63
C ALA A 36 2.09 -16.52 4.83
N GLN A 37 2.06 -16.97 6.08
CA GLN A 37 2.05 -18.37 6.44
C GLN A 37 1.06 -18.61 7.58
N ASN A 38 0.48 -19.81 7.62
CA ASN A 38 -0.35 -20.23 8.73
C ASN A 38 0.48 -20.31 10.00
N ILE A 39 -0.14 -19.96 11.13
CA ILE A 39 0.44 -20.17 12.46
C ILE A 39 -0.43 -21.13 13.27
N ASP A 40 0.21 -22.16 13.82
CA ASP A 40 -0.41 -23.07 14.79
C ASP A 40 -0.38 -22.38 16.16
N ALA A 41 -1.30 -21.45 16.41
CA ALA A 41 -1.29 -20.68 17.65
C ALA A 41 -1.88 -21.47 18.83
N ASN A 42 -1.13 -21.54 19.93
CA ASN A 42 -1.60 -22.01 21.23
C ASN A 42 -2.48 -20.93 21.90
N TYR A 43 -3.77 -20.99 21.58
CA TYR A 43 -5.02 -20.56 22.25
C TYR A 43 -5.01 -19.71 23.54
N GLN A 44 -4.30 -18.57 23.64
CA GLN A 44 -4.55 -17.63 24.76
C GLN A 44 -4.72 -16.14 24.38
N SER A 45 -4.17 -15.68 23.26
CA SER A 45 -4.38 -14.28 22.84
C SER A 45 -5.60 -14.16 21.93
N VAL A 46 -6.64 -13.49 22.41
CA VAL A 46 -7.77 -13.02 21.60
C VAL A 46 -7.46 -11.59 21.14
N GLY A 47 -7.61 -11.31 19.84
CA GLY A 47 -7.32 -9.98 19.31
C GLY A 47 -7.23 -9.94 17.78
N PHE A 48 -7.45 -8.76 17.21
CA PHE A 48 -7.52 -8.54 15.75
C PHE A 48 -6.36 -9.20 14.99
N MET A 49 -5.13 -9.03 15.45
CA MET A 49 -3.95 -9.61 14.78
C MET A 49 -3.89 -11.14 14.89
N SER A 50 -4.23 -11.71 16.04
CA SER A 50 -4.21 -13.16 16.27
C SER A 50 -5.39 -13.90 15.61
N ASP A 51 -6.50 -13.19 15.36
CA ASP A 51 -7.71 -13.77 14.76
C ASP A 51 -7.49 -14.24 13.31
N ALA A 52 -6.57 -13.59 12.59
CA ALA A 52 -6.20 -13.95 11.21
C ALA A 52 -5.53 -15.33 11.10
N ARG A 53 -4.96 -15.85 12.21
CA ARG A 53 -4.20 -17.12 12.26
C ARG A 53 -3.12 -17.25 11.19
N ALA A 54 -2.57 -16.11 10.80
CA ALA A 54 -1.45 -16.01 9.88
C ALA A 54 -0.41 -15.06 10.44
N SER A 55 0.86 -15.40 10.24
CA SER A 55 1.96 -14.44 10.35
C SER A 55 2.37 -14.01 8.95
N TRP A 56 2.89 -12.79 8.85
CA TRP A 56 3.40 -12.25 7.59
C TRP A 56 4.83 -11.73 7.76
N THR A 57 5.60 -11.81 6.68
CA THR A 57 7.02 -11.45 6.66
C THR A 57 7.40 -10.90 5.28
N GLY A 58 8.27 -9.89 5.26
CA GLY A 58 8.81 -9.32 4.02
C GLY A 58 9.89 -10.20 3.40
N GLU A 59 10.34 -11.23 4.12
CA GLU A 59 11.47 -12.08 3.77
C GLU A 59 11.09 -13.56 3.82
N ARG A 60 11.68 -14.34 2.92
CA ARG A 60 11.62 -15.81 2.91
C ARG A 60 13.04 -16.33 2.83
N ASP A 61 13.42 -17.19 3.78
CA ASP A 61 14.78 -17.75 3.87
C ASP A 61 15.89 -16.68 3.91
N GLY A 62 15.61 -15.55 4.56
CA GLY A 62 16.50 -14.39 4.64
C GLY A 62 16.59 -13.56 3.35
N ILE A 63 15.76 -13.86 2.35
CA ILE A 63 15.70 -13.12 1.08
C ILE A 63 14.44 -12.23 1.08
N PRO A 64 14.57 -10.91 1.00
CA PRO A 64 13.43 -10.01 0.93
C PRO A 64 12.68 -10.17 -0.40
N ILE A 65 11.35 -10.02 -0.34
CA ILE A 65 10.45 -10.12 -1.50
C ILE A 65 10.77 -9.09 -2.58
N GLY A 66 11.35 -7.97 -2.18
CA GLY A 66 11.85 -6.89 -3.03
C GLY A 66 12.76 -5.96 -2.23
N PRO A 67 13.39 -4.97 -2.88
CA PRO A 67 14.22 -3.97 -2.18
C PRO A 67 13.42 -3.27 -1.08
N GLN A 68 14.02 -3.11 0.10
CA GLN A 68 13.43 -2.33 1.19
C GLN A 68 13.61 -0.83 0.94
N ALA A 69 12.58 -0.03 1.18
CA ALA A 69 12.66 1.42 1.11
C ALA A 69 13.21 2.02 2.42
N GLY A 70 13.05 3.33 2.64
CA GLY A 70 13.59 3.99 3.84
C GLY A 70 12.89 3.53 5.12
N VAL A 71 11.58 3.29 5.07
CA VAL A 71 10.80 2.70 6.18
C VAL A 71 10.82 1.17 6.13
N LYS A 72 11.01 0.55 7.29
CA LYS A 72 11.19 -0.91 7.41
C LYS A 72 10.02 -1.76 6.92
N TRP A 73 8.81 -1.21 6.92
CA TRP A 73 7.60 -1.93 6.53
C TRP A 73 7.34 -1.90 5.02
N LEU A 74 8.08 -1.10 4.25
CA LEU A 74 7.82 -0.94 2.82
C LEU A 74 8.88 -1.69 2.00
N TYR A 75 8.45 -2.77 1.35
CA TYR A 75 9.21 -3.50 0.34
C TYR A 75 8.67 -3.14 -1.05
N ILE A 76 9.55 -2.72 -1.96
CA ILE A 76 9.19 -2.34 -3.33
C ILE A 76 8.94 -3.61 -4.14
N TYR A 77 7.66 -3.94 -4.35
CA TYR A 77 7.24 -5.12 -5.11
C TYR A 77 6.15 -4.76 -6.14
N PRO A 78 6.52 -4.28 -7.34
CA PRO A 78 5.58 -3.77 -8.32
C PRO A 78 4.56 -4.80 -8.83
N GLU A 79 4.92 -6.07 -8.91
CA GLU A 79 4.02 -7.15 -9.34
C GLU A 79 2.86 -7.38 -8.37
N GLY A 80 2.98 -6.93 -7.12
CA GLY A 80 1.90 -7.06 -6.15
C GLY A 80 0.67 -6.22 -6.50
N ILE A 81 0.84 -5.04 -7.10
CA ILE A 81 -0.31 -4.19 -7.48
C ILE A 81 -1.14 -4.85 -8.58
N SER A 82 -0.49 -5.49 -9.57
CA SER A 82 -1.21 -6.18 -10.64
C SER A 82 -1.93 -7.42 -10.10
N ARG A 83 -1.30 -8.17 -9.18
CA ARG A 83 -1.95 -9.30 -8.49
C ARG A 83 -3.17 -8.86 -7.69
N LEU A 84 -3.07 -7.76 -6.94
CA LEU A 84 -4.18 -7.21 -6.15
C LEU A 84 -5.33 -6.72 -7.04
N LEU A 85 -5.01 -6.03 -8.14
CA LEU A 85 -6.00 -5.56 -9.11
C LEU A 85 -6.74 -6.73 -9.77
N ASN A 86 -5.99 -7.73 -10.24
CA ASN A 86 -6.56 -8.92 -10.88
C ASN A 86 -7.43 -9.71 -9.88
N TYR A 87 -6.94 -9.89 -8.66
CA TYR A 87 -7.71 -10.53 -7.58
C TYR A 87 -9.00 -9.77 -7.28
N THR A 88 -8.92 -8.44 -7.16
CA THR A 88 -10.09 -7.60 -6.89
C THR A 88 -11.13 -7.76 -7.98
N LYS A 89 -10.70 -7.74 -9.25
CA LYS A 89 -11.58 -7.99 -10.38
C LYS A 89 -12.25 -9.35 -10.29
N ASP A 90 -11.47 -10.42 -10.10
CA ASP A 90 -11.96 -11.78 -10.20
C ASP A 90 -12.86 -12.17 -9.01
N GLN A 91 -12.64 -11.59 -7.83
CA GLN A 91 -13.42 -11.89 -6.62
C GLN A 91 -14.60 -10.95 -6.38
N TYR A 92 -14.54 -9.70 -6.85
CA TYR A 92 -15.55 -8.68 -6.55
C TYR A 92 -16.27 -8.14 -7.80
N GLY A 93 -16.24 -8.89 -8.91
CA GLY A 93 -17.08 -8.62 -10.08
C GLY A 93 -16.60 -7.47 -10.96
N ASN A 94 -15.28 -7.29 -11.09
CA ASN A 94 -14.65 -6.23 -11.88
C ASN A 94 -15.19 -4.82 -11.61
N PRO A 95 -15.13 -4.32 -10.36
CA PRO A 95 -15.60 -2.98 -10.06
C PRO A 95 -14.72 -1.93 -10.74
N THR A 96 -15.27 -0.74 -10.95
CA THR A 96 -14.49 0.46 -11.30
C THR A 96 -13.46 0.72 -10.19
N ILE A 97 -12.18 0.82 -10.52
CA ILE A 97 -11.08 1.00 -9.56
C ILE A 97 -10.34 2.31 -9.80
N TYR A 98 -9.99 3.00 -8.71
CA TYR A 98 -8.96 4.02 -8.68
C TYR A 98 -7.84 3.57 -7.74
N ILE A 99 -6.58 3.67 -8.17
CA ILE A 99 -5.46 3.57 -7.25
C ILE A 99 -5.39 4.93 -6.55
N THR A 100 -5.91 4.99 -5.32
CA THR A 100 -6.04 6.24 -4.56
C THR A 100 -4.76 6.62 -3.86
N GLU A 101 -3.88 5.66 -3.58
CA GLU A 101 -2.52 5.91 -3.11
C GLU A 101 -1.55 4.83 -3.62
N ASN A 102 -0.38 5.28 -4.08
CA ASN A 102 0.82 4.47 -4.24
C ASN A 102 2.04 5.37 -4.10
N GLY A 103 3.06 4.92 -3.38
CA GLY A 103 4.24 5.73 -3.13
C GLY A 103 5.39 4.93 -2.54
N VAL A 104 6.55 5.58 -2.47
CA VAL A 104 7.71 5.09 -1.74
C VAL A 104 8.43 6.27 -1.11
N ASP A 105 8.89 6.09 0.11
CA ASP A 105 9.63 7.10 0.83
C ASP A 105 11.08 7.22 0.35
N ASP A 106 11.69 8.36 0.63
CA ASP A 106 13.09 8.62 0.29
C ASP A 106 14.01 7.67 1.05
N VAL A 107 14.71 6.82 0.29
CA VAL A 107 15.69 5.88 0.83
C VAL A 107 16.98 6.61 1.25
N ASN A 108 17.20 7.83 0.76
CA ASN A 108 18.33 8.69 1.10
C ASN A 108 17.99 9.72 2.19
N SER A 109 17.43 9.25 3.31
CA SER A 109 17.04 10.11 4.44
C SER A 109 18.19 10.94 5.07
N ASN A 110 19.45 10.65 4.70
CA ASN A 110 20.66 11.30 5.18
C ASN A 110 21.33 12.19 4.12
N ALA A 111 20.62 12.62 3.08
CA ALA A 111 21.14 13.51 2.05
C ALA A 111 21.88 14.71 2.68
N SER A 112 23.13 14.92 2.26
CA SER A 112 24.01 15.94 2.83
C SER A 112 23.84 17.30 2.14
N SER A 113 23.14 17.32 1.00
CA SER A 113 22.82 18.52 0.24
C SER A 113 21.44 18.42 -0.41
N LEU A 114 20.87 19.59 -0.75
CA LEU A 114 19.61 19.64 -1.50
C LEU A 114 19.70 18.91 -2.85
N LYS A 115 20.86 18.99 -3.53
CA LYS A 115 21.07 18.29 -4.80
C LYS A 115 20.96 16.77 -4.64
N GLU A 116 21.45 16.23 -3.52
CA GLU A 116 21.33 14.80 -3.21
C GLU A 116 19.90 14.43 -2.83
N ALA A 117 19.20 15.29 -2.07
CA ALA A 117 17.80 15.06 -1.68
C ALA A 117 16.84 15.09 -2.89
N LEU A 118 17.13 15.92 -3.91
CA LEU A 118 16.32 15.98 -5.13
C LEU A 118 16.63 14.85 -6.13
N ASN A 119 17.73 14.13 -5.95
CA ASN A 119 18.10 13.01 -6.81
C ASN A 119 17.48 11.71 -6.29
N ASP A 120 16.22 11.45 -6.64
CA ASP A 120 15.45 10.30 -6.17
C ASP A 120 15.09 9.28 -7.29
N PRO A 121 16.10 8.52 -7.79
CA PRO A 121 15.87 7.54 -8.84
C PRO A 121 15.06 6.32 -8.35
N ILE A 122 15.03 6.07 -7.03
CA ILE A 122 14.30 4.93 -6.47
C ILE A 122 12.80 5.20 -6.51
N ARG A 123 12.36 6.39 -6.09
CA ARG A 123 10.96 6.82 -6.19
C ARG A 123 10.51 6.86 -7.65
N GLU A 124 11.32 7.44 -8.53
CA GLU A 124 11.03 7.48 -9.97
C GLU A 124 10.84 6.07 -10.56
N LYS A 125 11.79 5.16 -10.27
CA LYS A 125 11.71 3.77 -10.75
C LYS A 125 10.50 3.04 -10.17
N SER A 126 10.21 3.22 -8.88
CA SER A 126 9.06 2.62 -8.22
C SER A 126 7.76 3.01 -8.92
N TYR A 127 7.52 4.30 -9.17
CA TYR A 127 6.32 4.75 -9.89
C TYR A 127 6.24 4.17 -11.29
N LYS A 128 7.34 4.20 -12.06
CA LYS A 128 7.38 3.62 -13.41
C LYS A 128 7.00 2.15 -13.41
N ASP A 129 7.51 1.37 -12.47
CA ASP A 129 7.27 -0.08 -12.45
C ASP A 129 5.88 -0.44 -11.92
N HIS A 130 5.34 0.31 -10.94
CA HIS A 130 3.95 0.15 -10.51
C HIS A 130 2.96 0.53 -11.62
N LEU A 131 3.17 1.66 -12.30
CA LEU A 131 2.32 2.09 -13.43
C LEU A 131 2.34 1.07 -14.57
N LYS A 132 3.51 0.49 -14.91
CA LYS A 132 3.59 -0.62 -15.88
C LYS A 132 2.74 -1.81 -15.46
N ASN A 133 2.75 -2.17 -14.17
CA ASN A 133 1.95 -3.28 -13.66
C ASN A 133 0.44 -2.97 -13.66
N VAL A 134 0.04 -1.73 -13.36
CA VAL A 134 -1.35 -1.28 -13.52
C VAL A 134 -1.79 -1.39 -14.97
N LEU A 135 -1.00 -0.85 -15.91
CA LEU A 135 -1.27 -0.96 -17.36
C LEU A 135 -1.35 -2.41 -17.82
N ARG A 136 -0.50 -3.29 -17.29
CA ARG A 136 -0.55 -4.72 -17.56
C ARG A 136 -1.89 -5.32 -17.13
N SER A 137 -2.37 -5.03 -15.93
CA SER A 137 -3.70 -5.50 -15.47
C SER A 137 -4.84 -4.98 -16.33
N ILE A 138 -4.78 -3.72 -16.79
CA ILE A 138 -5.77 -3.16 -17.71
C ILE A 138 -5.75 -3.90 -19.05
N ASN A 139 -4.57 -4.00 -19.68
CA ASN A 139 -4.43 -4.48 -21.06
C ASN A 139 -4.55 -6.00 -21.18
N GLU A 140 -4.00 -6.75 -20.23
CA GLU A 140 -3.92 -8.22 -20.31
C GLU A 140 -5.04 -8.93 -19.54
N HIS A 141 -5.56 -8.31 -18.46
CA HIS A 141 -6.56 -8.94 -17.56
C HIS A 141 -7.91 -8.23 -17.55
N GLY A 142 -8.05 -7.10 -18.26
CA GLY A 142 -9.30 -6.36 -18.42
C GLY A 142 -9.81 -5.72 -17.12
N VAL A 143 -8.92 -5.35 -16.20
CA VAL A 143 -9.30 -4.65 -14.96
C VAL A 143 -9.74 -3.22 -15.27
N ASP A 144 -10.89 -2.80 -14.73
CA ASP A 144 -11.45 -1.47 -14.97
C ASP A 144 -10.82 -0.37 -14.09
N VAL A 145 -9.56 -0.03 -14.36
CA VAL A 145 -8.86 1.05 -13.66
C VAL A 145 -9.08 2.40 -14.35
N LYS A 146 -9.52 3.42 -13.60
CA LYS A 146 -9.83 4.76 -14.11
C LYS A 146 -8.82 5.84 -13.73
N GLY A 147 -7.98 5.60 -12.73
CA GLY A 147 -6.98 6.59 -12.34
C GLY A 147 -5.95 6.05 -11.37
N PHE A 148 -4.85 6.79 -11.28
CA PHE A 148 -3.72 6.52 -10.41
C PHE A 148 -3.30 7.83 -9.75
N PHE A 149 -3.31 7.84 -8.41
CA PHE A 149 -2.95 8.98 -7.60
C PHE A 149 -1.70 8.65 -6.79
N ALA A 150 -0.62 9.37 -7.08
CA ALA A 150 0.65 9.26 -6.38
C ALA A 150 0.49 9.77 -4.93
N TRP A 151 0.98 8.97 -3.98
CA TRP A 151 1.17 9.42 -2.61
C TRP A 151 2.67 9.72 -2.36
N SER A 152 3.05 10.96 -2.11
CA SER A 152 2.21 12.15 -1.97
C SER A 152 2.68 13.24 -2.92
N LEU A 153 1.84 14.26 -3.10
CA LEU A 153 2.23 15.43 -3.87
C LEU A 153 3.50 16.03 -3.28
N MET A 154 3.53 16.31 -1.98
CA MET A 154 4.67 16.95 -1.33
C MET A 154 5.01 16.26 -0.01
N ASP A 155 6.26 16.40 0.42
CA ASP A 155 6.67 15.98 1.75
C ASP A 155 5.77 16.61 2.82
N ASN A 156 5.28 15.79 3.74
CA ASN A 156 4.29 16.22 4.71
C ASN A 156 4.52 15.52 6.07
N TYR A 157 3.54 15.60 6.96
CA TYR A 157 3.59 14.98 8.28
C TYR A 157 3.15 13.51 8.19
N GLU A 158 4.10 12.59 8.39
CA GLU A 158 3.90 11.14 8.28
C GLU A 158 3.57 10.48 9.63
N TRP A 159 2.50 10.96 10.26
CA TRP A 159 1.92 10.39 11.49
C TRP A 159 2.96 10.20 12.61
N GLY A 160 3.13 8.96 13.11
CA GLY A 160 4.09 8.65 14.16
C GLY A 160 5.55 8.93 13.79
N SER A 161 5.87 9.12 12.50
CA SER A 161 7.21 9.48 12.02
C SER A 161 7.44 10.99 11.93
N GLY A 162 6.39 11.80 12.13
CA GLY A 162 6.48 13.26 11.97
C GLY A 162 6.99 13.66 10.59
N TYR A 163 7.92 14.61 10.54
CA TYR A 163 8.51 15.11 9.30
C TYR A 163 9.81 14.38 8.88
N ALA A 164 10.12 13.25 9.53
CA ALA A 164 11.37 12.52 9.29
C ALA A 164 11.32 11.64 8.03
N VAL A 165 10.12 11.23 7.59
CA VAL A 165 9.89 10.39 6.42
C VAL A 165 9.30 11.25 5.30
N ARG A 166 9.76 11.02 4.07
CA ARG A 166 9.45 11.87 2.91
C ARG A 166 8.90 11.03 1.76
N PHE A 167 7.60 11.13 1.49
CA PHE A 167 6.93 10.47 0.37
C PHE A 167 6.69 11.39 -0.84
N GLY A 168 7.02 12.67 -0.72
CA GLY A 168 6.65 13.69 -1.68
C GLY A 168 7.31 13.51 -3.05
N LEU A 169 6.55 13.78 -4.10
CA LEU A 169 7.14 14.10 -5.41
C LEU A 169 7.87 15.45 -5.38
N TYR A 170 7.43 16.35 -4.51
CA TYR A 170 8.05 17.64 -4.28
C TYR A 170 8.69 17.70 -2.89
N TYR A 171 9.95 18.11 -2.86
CA TYR A 171 10.69 18.30 -1.62
C TYR A 171 10.18 19.52 -0.86
N VAL A 172 9.98 19.40 0.44
CA VAL A 172 9.63 20.54 1.33
C VAL A 172 10.77 20.82 2.30
N ASP A 173 11.31 22.03 2.26
CA ASP A 173 12.32 22.49 3.21
C ASP A 173 11.67 22.94 4.53
N PHE A 174 11.49 21.99 5.45
CA PHE A 174 10.94 22.26 6.78
C PHE A 174 11.77 23.23 7.64
N LYS A 175 13.04 23.49 7.28
CA LYS A 175 13.92 24.40 8.02
C LYS A 175 14.01 25.80 7.40
N ASN A 176 13.48 25.99 6.19
CA ASN A 176 13.60 27.23 5.43
C ASN A 176 12.26 27.66 4.84
N ASP A 177 11.36 28.10 5.73
CA ASP A 177 10.07 28.70 5.38
C ASP A 177 9.18 27.81 4.48
N LEU A 178 9.27 26.49 4.65
CA LEU A 178 8.46 25.50 3.93
C LEU A 178 8.57 25.59 2.40
N LYS A 179 9.70 26.06 1.88
CA LYS A 179 9.91 26.16 0.42
C LYS A 179 9.74 24.79 -0.25
N THR A 180 8.83 24.73 -1.22
CA THR A 180 8.62 23.57 -2.09
C THR A 180 9.56 23.63 -3.29
N ILE A 181 10.26 22.54 -3.56
CA ILE A 181 11.30 22.46 -4.60
C ILE A 181 11.01 21.27 -5.50
N SER A 182 11.11 21.50 -6.82
CA SER A 182 10.89 20.52 -7.90
C SER A 182 12.16 20.26 -8.69
#